data_AF-A0A7W3XUI5-F1
#
_entry.id   AF-A0A7W3XUI5-F1
#
_cell.length_a   1.000
_cell.length_b   1.000
_cell.length_c   1.000
_cell.angle_alpha   90.00
_cell.angle_beta   90.00
_cell.angle_gamma   90.00
#
_symmetry.space_group_name_H-M   'P 1'
#
loop_
_entity.id
_entity.type
_entity.pdbx_description
1 polymer ?
#
loop_
_entity_poly.entity_id
_entity_poly.type
_entity_poly.pdbx_seq_one_letter_code
_entity_poly.pdbx_strand_id
1 'polypeptide(L)'
;MSEAEAYQDVQDEQEQGPLYRAAKGGCAEVEAERLVSTFNKSLSRILDAYDYFEKGSGLNTEEKIARLALFTAEEKLALGADCTPSPKLRKQVENVFQAMALTLEIETNSLVQSMVDMNSEGFGRAIVSSGRLILISTTLRAGLRFPFSSRIKLERFALNSLREALEWHSKHSEITAKR
;
A
#
# COMPACT_ATOMS: atom_id res chain seq x y z
N MET A 1 -7.77 14.69 23.35
CA MET A 1 -8.58 14.00 22.34
C MET A 1 -9.46 15.06 21.71
N SER A 2 -9.08 15.56 20.53
CA SER A 2 -9.86 16.63 19.89
C SER A 2 -11.04 16.02 19.15
N GLU A 3 -12.20 16.70 19.13
CA GLU A 3 -13.42 16.24 18.46
C GLU A 3 -13.20 15.90 16.98
N ALA A 4 -12.16 16.43 16.33
CA ALA A 4 -11.83 16.12 14.94
C ALA A 4 -11.38 14.67 14.72
N GLU A 5 -10.71 14.04 15.70
CA GLU A 5 -10.22 12.65 15.59
C GLU A 5 -11.38 11.64 15.74
N ALA A 6 -12.35 11.97 16.60
CA ALA A 6 -13.55 11.15 16.79
C ALA A 6 -14.50 11.22 15.57
N TYR A 7 -14.51 12.32 14.81
CA TYR A 7 -15.37 12.47 13.64
C TYR A 7 -14.92 11.66 12.41
N GLN A 8 -13.65 11.25 12.33
CA GLN A 8 -13.16 10.42 11.22
C GLN A 8 -13.34 8.92 11.50
N ASP A 9 -13.23 8.48 12.74
CA ASP A 9 -13.53 7.08 13.10
C ASP A 9 -15.02 6.74 12.88
N VAL A 10 -15.93 7.70 13.06
CA VAL A 10 -17.38 7.51 12.83
C VAL A 10 -17.74 7.46 11.33
N GLN A 11 -16.93 8.08 10.45
CA GLN A 11 -17.09 7.90 8.99
C GLN A 11 -16.45 6.59 8.50
N ASP A 12 -15.44 6.08 9.21
CA ASP A 12 -14.70 4.85 8.88
C ASP A 12 -15.50 3.56 9.17
N GLU A 13 -16.52 3.59 10.04
CA GLU A 13 -17.44 2.46 10.26
C GLU A 13 -18.52 2.33 9.17
N GLN A 14 -18.83 3.40 8.44
CA GLN A 14 -19.84 3.38 7.37
C GLN A 14 -19.31 2.87 6.02
N GLU A 15 -18.01 2.59 5.91
CA GLU A 15 -17.37 2.10 4.68
C GLU A 15 -17.20 0.57 4.63
N GLN A 16 -18.01 -0.18 5.39
CA GLN A 16 -18.23 -1.63 5.25
C GLN A 16 -19.03 -2.01 3.98
N GLY A 17 -18.99 -1.17 2.94
CA GLY A 17 -19.46 -1.53 1.61
C GLY A 17 -18.44 -2.44 0.91
N PRO A 18 -18.87 -3.25 -0.07
CA PRO A 18 -17.94 -4.03 -0.89
C PRO A 18 -16.80 -3.14 -1.42
N LEU A 19 -15.59 -3.70 -1.55
CA LEU A 19 -14.38 -2.98 -2.03
C LEU A 19 -14.67 -2.13 -3.28
N TYR A 20 -15.62 -2.60 -4.08
CA TYR A 20 -16.22 -1.97 -5.25
C TYR A 20 -17.72 -1.72 -4.97
N ARG A 21 -18.17 -0.46 -4.96
CA ARG A 21 -19.61 -0.17 -4.96
C ARG A 21 -20.18 -0.69 -6.29
N ALA A 22 -21.19 -1.56 -6.24
CA ALA A 22 -21.87 -2.10 -7.41
C ALA A 22 -22.47 -0.97 -8.28
N ALA A 23 -21.69 -0.45 -9.21
CA ALA A 23 -22.09 0.55 -10.19
C ALA A 23 -21.50 0.19 -11.56
N LYS A 24 -22.33 -0.50 -12.36
CA LYS A 24 -22.31 -0.64 -13.82
C LYS A 24 -20.94 -0.75 -14.50
N GLY A 25 -20.47 -1.99 -14.66
CA GLY A 25 -19.53 -2.35 -15.72
C GLY A 25 -18.63 -3.52 -15.35
N GLY A 26 -18.94 -4.74 -15.84
CA GLY A 26 -18.16 -5.94 -15.54
C GLY A 26 -16.66 -5.86 -15.90
N CYS A 27 -16.26 -4.95 -16.79
CA CYS A 27 -14.85 -4.76 -17.16
C CYS A 27 -14.01 -4.11 -16.03
N ALA A 28 -14.56 -3.09 -15.35
CA ALA A 28 -13.84 -2.35 -14.33
C ALA A 28 -13.65 -3.15 -13.03
N GLU A 29 -14.57 -4.07 -12.74
CA GLU A 29 -14.49 -4.96 -11.59
C GLU A 29 -13.43 -6.05 -11.80
N VAL A 30 -13.39 -6.66 -12.99
CA VAL A 30 -12.36 -7.64 -13.37
C VAL A 30 -10.96 -7.02 -13.36
N GLU A 31 -10.83 -5.77 -13.84
CA GLU A 31 -9.56 -5.03 -13.78
C GLU A 31 -9.12 -4.79 -12.32
N ALA A 32 -10.06 -4.38 -11.45
CA ALA A 32 -9.78 -4.15 -10.03
C ALA A 32 -9.26 -5.42 -9.35
N GLU A 33 -9.97 -6.53 -9.53
CA GLU A 33 -9.64 -7.82 -8.95
C GLU A 33 -8.28 -8.31 -9.45
N ARG A 34 -8.00 -8.16 -10.74
CA ARG A 34 -6.70 -8.48 -11.34
C ARG A 34 -5.58 -7.65 -10.70
N LEU A 35 -5.73 -6.32 -10.60
CA LEU A 35 -4.72 -5.45 -10.01
C LEU A 35 -4.45 -5.78 -8.54
N VAL A 36 -5.51 -6.00 -7.76
CA VAL A 36 -5.39 -6.40 -6.35
C VAL A 36 -4.70 -7.76 -6.23
N SER A 37 -5.04 -8.73 -7.08
CA SER A 37 -4.40 -10.05 -7.11
C SER A 37 -2.90 -9.94 -7.43
N THR A 38 -2.52 -9.13 -8.43
CA THR A 38 -1.11 -8.88 -8.78
C THR A 38 -0.37 -8.17 -7.64
N PHE A 39 -1.01 -7.19 -7.00
CA PHE A 39 -0.46 -6.51 -5.84
C PHE A 39 -0.20 -7.46 -4.67
N ASN A 40 -1.18 -8.29 -4.30
CA ASN A 40 -1.06 -9.25 -3.21
C ASN A 40 0.04 -10.28 -3.47
N LYS A 41 0.17 -10.77 -4.72
CA LYS A 41 1.28 -11.66 -5.12
C LYS A 41 2.63 -10.96 -5.03
N SER A 42 2.72 -9.70 -5.47
CA SER A 42 3.95 -8.89 -5.40
C SER A 42 4.37 -8.61 -3.96
N LEU A 43 3.40 -8.27 -3.10
CA LEU A 43 3.62 -8.05 -1.68
C LEU A 43 4.10 -9.33 -1.00
N SER A 44 3.48 -10.48 -1.27
CA SER A 44 3.91 -11.79 -0.76
C SER A 44 5.37 -12.08 -1.12
N ARG A 45 5.79 -11.85 -2.37
CA ARG A 45 7.17 -12.04 -2.82
C ARG A 45 8.17 -11.14 -2.08
N ILE A 46 7.79 -9.90 -1.79
CA ILE A 46 8.63 -8.97 -1.02
C ILE A 46 8.75 -9.44 0.43
N LEU A 47 7.64 -9.87 1.04
CA LEU A 47 7.66 -10.41 2.39
C LEU A 47 8.60 -11.62 2.48
N ASP A 48 8.52 -12.54 1.51
CA ASP A 48 9.41 -13.70 1.43
C ASP A 48 10.88 -13.30 1.28
N ALA A 49 11.18 -12.28 0.48
CA ALA A 49 12.55 -11.80 0.29
C ALA A 49 13.19 -11.23 1.57
N TYR A 50 12.38 -10.73 2.51
CA TYR A 50 12.85 -10.20 3.79
C TYR A 50 12.59 -11.13 4.99
N ASP A 51 11.99 -12.30 4.78
CA ASP A 51 11.66 -13.25 5.84
C ASP A 51 12.78 -14.25 6.10
N TYR A 52 13.89 -13.75 6.66
CA TYR A 52 15.08 -14.56 6.99
C TYR A 52 14.81 -15.73 7.94
N PHE A 53 13.77 -15.63 8.77
CA PHE A 53 13.41 -16.66 9.76
C PHE A 53 12.25 -17.55 9.30
N GLU A 54 11.84 -17.44 8.04
CA GLU A 54 10.80 -18.26 7.42
C GLU A 54 9.47 -18.26 8.23
N LYS A 55 9.15 -17.15 8.89
CA LYS A 55 7.92 -17.00 9.70
C LYS A 55 6.65 -17.15 8.87
N GLY A 56 6.72 -16.91 7.57
CA GLY A 56 5.65 -17.06 6.59
C GLY A 56 5.72 -18.34 5.75
N SER A 57 6.69 -19.22 6.00
CA SER A 57 6.84 -20.46 5.23
C SER A 57 5.61 -21.37 5.42
N GLY A 58 5.10 -21.91 4.30
CA GLY A 58 3.89 -22.75 4.27
C GLY A 58 2.56 -21.99 4.35
N LEU A 59 2.56 -20.67 4.57
CA LEU A 59 1.33 -19.86 4.57
C LEU A 59 0.91 -19.49 3.16
N ASN A 60 -0.41 -19.39 2.95
CA ASN A 60 -0.93 -18.83 1.70
C ASN A 60 -0.71 -17.30 1.64
N THR A 61 -0.90 -16.70 0.47
CA THR A 61 -0.67 -15.26 0.26
C THR A 61 -1.45 -14.38 1.24
N GLU A 62 -2.72 -14.71 1.50
CA GLU A 62 -3.58 -13.89 2.37
C GLU A 62 -3.15 -13.99 3.83
N GLU A 63 -2.87 -15.19 4.31
CA GLU A 63 -2.37 -15.46 5.66
C GLU A 63 -1.02 -14.78 5.90
N LYS A 64 -0.14 -14.81 4.90
CA LYS A 64 1.18 -14.19 4.97
C LYS A 64 1.07 -12.68 5.08
N ILE A 65 0.22 -12.04 4.27
CA ILE A 65 -0.04 -10.60 4.36
C ILE A 65 -0.64 -10.27 5.73
N ALA A 66 -1.62 -11.03 6.20
CA ALA A 66 -2.25 -10.81 7.49
C ALA A 66 -1.25 -10.90 8.66
N ARG A 67 -0.34 -11.88 8.62
CA ARG A 67 0.61 -12.14 9.70
C ARG A 67 1.83 -11.22 9.68
N LEU A 68 2.39 -10.95 8.50
CA LEU A 68 3.69 -10.27 8.36
C LEU A 68 3.58 -8.81 7.97
N ALA A 69 2.52 -8.43 7.25
CA ALA A 69 2.34 -7.05 6.80
C ALA A 69 1.38 -6.26 7.70
N LEU A 70 0.30 -6.85 8.21
CA LEU A 70 -0.73 -6.11 8.95
C LEU A 70 -0.39 -5.94 10.45
N PHE A 71 -0.97 -4.90 11.04
CA PHE A 71 -0.93 -4.64 12.48
C PHE A 71 -2.17 -5.20 13.16
N THR A 72 -2.02 -5.72 14.37
CA THR A 72 -3.18 -6.00 15.23
C THR A 72 -3.79 -4.69 15.74
N ALA A 73 -5.05 -4.74 16.18
CA ALA A 73 -5.70 -3.57 16.78
C ALA A 73 -4.93 -3.05 18.01
N GLU A 74 -4.41 -3.96 18.82
CA GLU A 74 -3.59 -3.66 20.00
C GLU A 74 -2.28 -2.97 19.64
N GLU A 75 -1.56 -3.48 18.62
CA GLU A 75 -0.31 -2.87 18.15
C GLU A 75 -0.55 -1.46 17.58
N LYS A 76 -1.68 -1.25 16.90
CA LYS A 76 -2.06 0.07 16.38
C LYS A 76 -2.34 1.07 17.52
N LEU A 77 -3.02 0.63 18.57
CA LEU A 77 -3.29 1.47 19.75
C LEU A 77 -2.00 1.83 20.49
N ALA A 78 -1.08 0.87 20.65
CA ALA A 78 0.20 1.08 21.32
C ALA A 78 1.09 2.12 20.59
N LEU A 79 1.03 2.19 19.26
CA LEU A 79 1.76 3.19 18.46
C LEU A 79 1.35 4.64 18.73
N GLY A 80 0.13 4.88 19.22
CA GLY A 80 -0.39 6.22 19.48
C GLY A 80 0.28 6.93 20.65
N ALA A 81 0.96 6.21 21.55
CA ALA A 81 1.51 6.77 22.77
C ALA A 81 2.81 7.55 22.56
N ASP A 82 3.72 7.06 21.71
CA ASP A 82 5.12 7.54 21.69
C ASP A 82 5.48 8.41 20.47
N CYS A 83 4.51 8.76 19.61
CA CYS A 83 4.66 9.57 18.38
C CYS A 83 5.81 9.16 17.42
N THR A 84 6.48 8.04 17.69
CA THR A 84 7.68 7.56 17.00
C THR A 84 7.28 6.34 16.17
N PRO A 85 7.53 6.32 14.86
CA PRO A 85 7.17 5.20 14.00
C PRO A 85 8.02 3.98 14.36
N SER A 86 7.35 2.89 14.76
CA SER A 86 8.03 1.63 15.07
C SER A 86 8.77 1.06 13.84
N PRO A 87 9.80 0.22 14.03
CA PRO A 87 10.47 -0.45 12.92
C PRO A 87 9.51 -1.28 12.04
N LYS A 88 8.50 -1.90 12.66
CA LYS A 88 7.44 -2.64 11.95
C LYS A 88 6.64 -1.71 11.03
N LEU A 89 6.34 -0.48 11.48
CA LEU A 89 5.58 0.51 10.70
C LEU A 89 6.38 0.93 9.47
N ARG A 90 7.65 1.31 9.68
CA ARG A 90 8.58 1.68 8.59
C ARG A 90 8.65 0.58 7.54
N LYS A 91 8.80 -0.68 7.99
CA LYS A 91 8.87 -1.82 7.09
C LYS A 91 7.56 -2.10 6.35
N GLN A 92 6.40 -1.92 7.01
CA GLN A 92 5.10 -2.01 6.33
C GLN A 92 5.01 -0.98 5.19
N VAL A 93 5.39 0.28 5.45
CA VAL A 93 5.38 1.33 4.42
C VAL A 93 6.30 0.94 3.26
N GLU A 94 7.56 0.61 3.53
CA GLU A 94 8.52 0.20 2.50
C GLU A 94 8.01 -0.96 1.64
N ASN A 95 7.51 -2.03 2.26
CA ASN A 95 7.04 -3.22 1.56
C ASN A 95 5.82 -2.91 0.68
N VAL A 96 4.89 -2.06 1.15
CA VAL A 96 3.71 -1.67 0.37
C VAL A 96 4.09 -0.87 -0.87
N PHE A 97 4.96 0.14 -0.73
CA PHE A 97 5.41 0.92 -1.89
C PHE A 97 6.28 0.11 -2.86
N GLN A 98 7.10 -0.81 -2.35
CA GLN A 98 7.86 -1.74 -3.18
C GLN A 98 6.92 -2.71 -3.94
N ALA A 99 5.84 -3.18 -3.30
CA ALA A 99 4.85 -4.03 -3.94
C ALA A 99 4.08 -3.30 -5.05
N MET A 100 3.75 -2.02 -4.83
CA MET A 100 3.16 -1.17 -5.86
C MET A 100 4.13 -0.95 -7.03
N ALA A 101 5.42 -0.73 -6.78
CA ALA A 101 6.43 -0.62 -7.83
C ALA A 101 6.51 -1.89 -8.69
N LEU A 102 6.60 -3.08 -8.06
CA LEU A 102 6.60 -4.36 -8.78
C LEU A 102 5.31 -4.58 -9.58
N THR A 103 4.16 -4.19 -9.02
CA THR A 103 2.87 -4.30 -9.71
C THR A 103 2.86 -3.41 -10.95
N LEU A 104 3.27 -2.15 -10.84
CA LEU A 104 3.36 -1.23 -11.98
C LEU A 104 4.36 -1.71 -13.04
N GLU A 105 5.49 -2.29 -12.64
CA GLU A 105 6.44 -2.88 -13.59
C GLU A 105 5.82 -4.04 -14.37
N ILE A 106 5.04 -4.91 -13.72
CA ILE A 106 4.31 -6.02 -14.39
C ILE A 106 3.27 -5.48 -15.37
N GLU A 107 2.52 -4.45 -14.98
CA GLU A 107 1.42 -3.90 -15.78
C GLU A 107 1.90 -3.04 -16.96
N THR A 108 3.01 -2.31 -16.79
CA THR A 108 3.50 -1.34 -17.79
C THR A 108 4.70 -1.83 -18.58
N ASN A 109 5.36 -2.91 -18.15
CA ASN A 109 6.65 -3.38 -18.66
C ASN A 109 7.75 -2.29 -18.72
N SER A 110 7.62 -1.25 -17.90
CA SER A 110 8.62 -0.20 -17.69
C SER A 110 9.40 -0.48 -16.41
N LEU A 111 10.65 -0.04 -16.32
CA LEU A 111 11.40 -0.19 -15.06
C LEU A 111 10.81 0.76 -14.02
N VAL A 112 10.40 0.22 -12.87
CA VAL A 112 9.78 1.00 -11.78
C VAL A 112 10.53 0.78 -10.47
N GLN A 113 10.78 1.85 -9.74
CA GLN A 113 11.48 1.83 -8.46
C GLN A 113 10.65 2.55 -7.39
N SER A 114 10.75 2.07 -6.14
CA SER A 114 10.19 2.74 -4.97
C SER A 114 11.29 3.36 -4.11
N MET A 115 11.00 4.50 -3.50
CA MET A 115 11.82 5.15 -2.49
C MET A 115 10.93 5.62 -1.35
N VAL A 116 11.28 5.25 -0.12
CA VAL A 116 10.57 5.67 1.08
C VAL A 116 11.60 6.30 2.00
N ASP A 117 11.38 7.56 2.37
CA ASP A 117 12.16 8.24 3.39
C ASP A 117 11.22 8.72 4.50
N MET A 118 11.60 8.46 5.74
CA MET A 118 10.81 8.76 6.93
C MET A 118 11.76 9.12 8.08
N ASN A 119 11.59 10.31 8.65
CA ASN A 119 12.38 10.77 9.80
C ASN A 119 11.97 10.08 11.10
N SER A 120 12.65 10.39 12.22
CA SER A 120 12.39 9.81 13.54
C SER A 120 10.98 10.08 14.08
N GLU A 121 10.28 11.07 13.55
CA GLU A 121 8.92 11.47 13.97
C GLU A 121 7.83 10.92 13.04
N GLY A 122 8.19 10.16 11.99
CA GLY A 122 7.21 9.61 11.05
C GLY A 122 6.79 10.57 9.94
N PHE A 123 7.48 11.70 9.78
CA PHE A 123 7.32 12.57 8.62
C PHE A 123 8.25 12.16 7.49
N GLY A 124 7.78 12.27 6.26
CA GLY A 124 8.61 11.99 5.11
C GLY A 124 7.81 11.84 3.83
N ARG A 125 8.32 11.03 2.91
CA ARG A 125 7.69 10.83 1.60
C ARG A 125 7.97 9.45 1.07
N ALA A 126 6.96 8.86 0.46
CA ALA A 126 7.06 7.65 -0.32
C ALA A 126 6.77 7.98 -1.79
N ILE A 127 7.67 7.55 -2.66
CA ILE A 127 7.63 7.82 -4.10
C ILE A 127 7.79 6.51 -4.85
N VAL A 128 7.01 6.33 -5.91
CA VAL A 128 7.22 5.29 -6.93
C VAL A 128 7.43 5.99 -8.26
N SER A 129 8.51 5.65 -8.97
CA SER A 129 8.92 6.33 -10.19
C SER A 129 9.42 5.38 -11.26
N SER A 130 9.22 5.76 -12.52
CA SER A 130 9.83 5.12 -13.69
C SER A 130 10.64 6.16 -14.47
N GLY A 131 11.96 5.99 -14.54
CA GLY A 131 12.84 6.97 -15.18
C GLY A 131 12.74 8.34 -14.50
N ARG A 132 12.18 9.33 -15.19
CA ARG A 132 11.94 10.68 -14.65
C ARG A 132 10.49 10.93 -14.24
N LEU A 133 9.60 9.98 -14.48
CA LEU A 133 8.19 10.09 -14.15
C LEU A 133 7.94 9.59 -12.73
N ILE A 134 7.39 10.47 -11.87
CA ILE A 134 6.84 10.06 -10.57
C ILE A 134 5.41 9.57 -10.82
N LEU A 135 5.17 8.30 -10.56
CA LEU A 135 3.88 7.62 -10.73
C LEU A 135 3.03 7.72 -9.47
N ILE A 136 3.63 7.50 -8.30
CA ILE A 136 2.96 7.63 -7.00
C ILE A 136 3.81 8.55 -6.14
N SER A 137 3.16 9.51 -5.47
CA SER A 137 3.78 10.39 -4.49
C SER A 137 2.88 10.52 -3.27
N THR A 138 3.27 9.95 -2.15
CA THR A 138 2.53 10.01 -0.90
C THR A 138 3.36 10.68 0.18
N THR A 139 2.84 11.76 0.77
CA THR A 139 3.42 12.37 1.95
C THR A 139 3.13 11.51 3.17
N LEU A 140 4.16 11.23 3.96
CA LEU A 140 4.06 10.48 5.21
C LEU A 140 3.98 11.48 6.37
N ARG A 141 2.95 11.35 7.20
CA ARG A 141 2.76 12.13 8.42
C ARG A 141 2.20 11.21 9.49
N ALA A 142 2.81 11.24 10.68
CA ALA A 142 2.39 10.43 11.83
C ALA A 142 0.87 10.48 12.01
N GLY A 143 0.21 9.33 11.80
CA GLY A 143 -1.23 9.13 12.01
C GLY A 143 -2.14 9.23 10.78
N LEU A 144 -1.70 9.79 9.65
CA LEU A 144 -2.66 10.13 8.57
C LEU A 144 -3.10 8.95 7.67
N ARG A 145 -2.43 7.79 7.75
CA ARG A 145 -2.75 6.64 6.86
C ARG A 145 -2.20 5.28 7.28
N PHE A 146 -1.07 5.26 7.99
CA PHE A 146 -0.41 4.04 8.45
C PHE A 146 -0.41 3.98 9.98
N PRO A 147 -0.44 2.79 10.60
CA PRO A 147 -0.39 1.45 9.99
C PRO A 147 -1.73 0.94 9.45
N PHE A 148 -1.65 -0.02 8.52
CA PHE A 148 -2.81 -0.83 8.12
C PHE A 148 -3.01 -2.02 9.06
N SER A 149 -4.22 -2.14 9.62
CA SER A 149 -4.68 -3.32 10.38
C SER A 149 -5.67 -4.19 9.61
N SER A 150 -6.19 -3.70 8.48
CA SER A 150 -7.15 -4.40 7.63
C SER A 150 -6.61 -4.57 6.22
N ARG A 151 -6.69 -5.79 5.70
CA ARG A 151 -6.30 -6.12 4.32
C ARG A 151 -7.11 -5.32 3.31
N ILE A 152 -8.41 -5.19 3.55
CA ILE A 152 -9.35 -4.44 2.71
C ILE A 152 -8.90 -2.97 2.59
N LYS A 153 -8.52 -2.32 3.70
CA LYS A 153 -8.03 -0.93 3.67
C LYS A 153 -6.71 -0.80 2.89
N LEU A 154 -5.81 -1.77 3.06
CA LEU A 154 -4.55 -1.82 2.31
C LEU A 154 -4.78 -2.00 0.80
N GLU A 155 -5.61 -2.97 0.42
CA GLU A 155 -5.94 -3.25 -0.99
C GLU A 155 -6.64 -2.07 -1.66
N ARG A 156 -7.58 -1.41 -0.96
CA ARG A 156 -8.28 -0.21 -1.46
C ARG A 156 -7.30 0.94 -1.69
N PHE A 157 -6.36 1.16 -0.75
CA PHE A 157 -5.30 2.16 -0.92
C PHE A 157 -4.39 1.86 -2.12
N ALA A 158 -3.94 0.62 -2.24
CA ALA A 158 -3.08 0.19 -3.35
C ALA A 158 -3.81 0.33 -4.70
N LEU A 159 -5.05 -0.15 -4.80
CA LEU A 159 -5.84 -0.09 -6.03
C LEU A 159 -6.04 1.34 -6.53
N ASN A 160 -6.39 2.28 -5.65
CA ASN A 160 -6.58 3.68 -6.03
C ASN A 160 -5.26 4.29 -6.54
N SER A 161 -4.17 4.06 -5.80
CA SER A 161 -2.83 4.57 -6.17
C SER A 161 -2.33 3.98 -7.49
N LEU A 162 -2.58 2.69 -7.72
CA LEU A 162 -2.19 1.99 -8.95
C LEU A 162 -2.99 2.49 -10.16
N ARG A 163 -4.29 2.73 -10.02
CA ARG A 163 -5.12 3.27 -11.11
C ARG A 163 -4.68 4.66 -11.54
N GLU A 164 -4.49 5.56 -10.57
CA GLU A 164 -3.98 6.91 -10.84
C GLU A 164 -2.60 6.84 -11.52
N ALA A 165 -1.72 5.97 -11.02
CA ALA A 165 -0.39 5.76 -11.60
C ALA A 165 -0.45 5.21 -13.03
N LEU A 166 -1.32 4.25 -13.33
CA LEU A 166 -1.47 3.68 -14.67
C LEU A 166 -2.05 4.70 -15.66
N GLU A 167 -3.04 5.48 -15.23
CA GLU A 167 -3.57 6.59 -16.03
C GLU A 167 -2.47 7.61 -16.32
N TRP A 168 -1.69 7.99 -15.31
CA TRP A 168 -0.60 8.95 -15.43
C TRP A 168 0.54 8.44 -16.31
N HIS A 169 0.91 7.16 -16.19
CA HIS A 169 1.88 6.49 -17.05
C HIS A 169 1.45 6.54 -18.51
N SER A 170 0.18 6.23 -18.81
CA SER A 170 -0.33 6.21 -20.18
C SER A 170 -0.22 7.57 -20.89
N LYS A 171 -0.38 8.67 -20.14
CA LYS A 171 -0.27 10.04 -20.65
C LYS A 171 1.16 10.50 -20.89
N HIS A 172 2.13 9.89 -20.20
CA HIS A 172 3.52 10.35 -20.14
C HIS A 172 4.54 9.23 -20.40
N SER A 173 4.14 8.23 -21.19
CA SER A 173 4.95 7.05 -21.51
C SER A 173 6.31 7.42 -22.13
N GLU A 174 6.43 8.58 -22.78
CA GLU A 174 7.63 9.08 -23.43
C GLU A 174 8.80 9.39 -22.48
N ILE A 175 8.53 9.66 -21.20
CA ILE A 175 9.56 9.98 -20.18
C ILE A 175 9.85 8.81 -19.22
N THR A 176 9.22 7.66 -19.46
CA THR A 176 9.40 6.45 -18.65
C THR A 176 10.72 5.74 -18.98
N ALA A 177 11.24 5.00 -18.01
CA ALA A 177 12.41 4.16 -18.26
C ALA A 177 11.98 2.89 -19.02
N LYS A 178 12.50 2.74 -20.24
CA LYS A 178 12.34 1.51 -21.01
C LYS A 178 13.14 0.39 -20.36
N ARG A 179 12.55 -0.80 -20.33
CA ARG A 179 13.17 -2.02 -19.88
C ARG A 179 14.23 -2.52 -20.86
#